data_AF-A0A523NDT8-F1
#
_entry.id   AF-A0A523NDT8-F1
#
_cell.length_a   1.000
_cell.length_b   1.000
_cell.length_c   1.000
_cell.angle_alpha   90.00
_cell.angle_beta   90.00
_cell.angle_gamma   90.00
#
_symmetry.space_group_name_H-M   'P 1'
#
loop_
_entity.id
_entity.type
_entity.pdbx_description
1 polymer ?
#
loop_
_entity_poly.entity_id
_entity_poly.type
_entity_poly.pdbx_seq_one_letter_code
_entity_poly.pdbx_strand_id
1 'polypeptide(L)'
;MLHDSLTPTHDDRETTDDRRRSPRAASSAELVVRWHHDPDTPVRYRVLDVGDGGIRILSGIPLLRGLTGTAVKLLPRGESINRPCSVSWARPPVLGGPFEIGLDFA
;
A
#
# COMPACT_ATOMS: atom_id res chain seq x y z
N MET A 1 50.98 -2.03 22.78
CA MET A 1 51.09 -1.66 21.36
C MET A 1 50.07 -2.49 20.61
N LEU A 2 49.08 -1.83 20.02
CA LEU A 2 48.05 -2.45 19.16
C LEU A 2 48.63 -2.58 17.75
N HIS A 3 48.57 -3.77 17.16
CA HIS A 3 48.74 -3.92 15.72
C HIS A 3 47.55 -4.67 15.13
N ASP A 4 46.83 -3.87 14.36
CA ASP A 4 45.81 -4.13 13.35
C ASP A 4 45.96 -5.47 12.63
N SER A 5 44.87 -6.23 12.55
CA SER A 5 44.70 -7.29 11.56
C SER A 5 43.46 -6.95 10.73
N LEU A 6 43.71 -6.47 9.51
CA LEU A 6 42.71 -6.23 8.48
C LEU A 6 42.07 -7.56 8.08
N THR A 7 40.82 -7.79 8.50
CA THR A 7 39.97 -8.83 7.90
C THR A 7 39.08 -8.21 6.83
N PRO A 8 39.02 -8.79 5.62
CA PRO A 8 38.23 -8.27 4.52
C PRO A 8 36.74 -8.34 4.89
N THR A 9 36.06 -7.21 4.78
CA THR A 9 34.60 -7.11 4.81
C THR A 9 34.04 -8.03 3.72
N HIS A 10 33.44 -9.15 4.12
CA HIS A 10 32.52 -9.89 3.28
C HIS A 10 31.39 -8.93 2.93
N ASP A 11 31.36 -8.53 1.67
CA ASP A 11 30.25 -7.84 1.03
C ASP A 11 29.12 -8.88 0.95
N ASP A 12 28.38 -9.04 2.05
CA ASP A 12 27.06 -9.66 2.06
C ASP A 12 26.17 -8.79 1.17
N ARG A 13 26.30 -8.98 -0.14
CA ARG A 13 25.24 -8.65 -1.09
C ARG A 13 24.09 -9.57 -0.74
N GLU A 14 23.30 -9.15 0.25
CA GLU A 14 21.95 -9.61 0.48
C GLU A 14 21.30 -9.74 -0.88
N THR A 15 21.13 -10.99 -1.29
CA THR A 15 20.35 -11.35 -2.45
C THR A 15 18.94 -10.93 -2.05
N THR A 16 18.58 -9.69 -2.40
CA THR A 16 17.24 -9.17 -2.19
C THR A 16 16.37 -10.03 -3.09
N ASP A 17 15.80 -11.05 -2.46
CA ASP A 17 14.78 -11.93 -2.98
C ASP A 17 13.61 -11.05 -3.41
N ASP A 18 13.70 -10.56 -4.65
CA ASP A 18 12.71 -9.73 -5.30
C ASP A 18 11.51 -10.62 -5.65
N ARG A 19 10.74 -10.96 -4.61
CA ARG A 19 9.51 -11.77 -4.70
C ARG A 19 8.39 -11.06 -5.48
N ARG A 20 8.66 -9.98 -6.21
CA ARG A 20 7.63 -9.21 -6.93
C ARG A 20 7.76 -9.41 -8.42
N ARG A 21 7.01 -10.38 -8.92
CA ARG A 21 6.96 -10.84 -10.31
C ARG A 21 6.24 -9.89 -11.29
N SER A 22 5.99 -8.62 -10.95
CA SER A 22 5.30 -7.71 -11.89
C SER A 22 5.61 -6.22 -11.65
N PRO A 23 6.04 -5.46 -12.69
CA PRO A 23 6.25 -4.02 -12.60
C PRO A 23 4.90 -3.28 -12.54
N ARG A 24 4.76 -2.36 -11.58
CA ARG A 24 3.51 -1.63 -11.30
C ARG A 24 3.40 -0.40 -12.20
N ALA A 25 2.41 -0.37 -13.09
CA ALA A 25 2.10 0.82 -13.88
C ALA A 25 1.45 1.89 -12.99
N ALA A 26 1.96 3.13 -13.04
CA ALA A 26 1.35 4.27 -12.37
C ALA A 26 -0.08 4.45 -12.91
N SER A 27 -1.08 4.17 -12.07
CA SER A 27 -2.47 4.19 -12.47
C SER A 27 -3.13 5.50 -12.05
N SER A 28 -3.80 6.19 -12.98
CA SER A 28 -4.72 7.29 -12.65
C SER A 28 -6.04 6.77 -12.04
N ALA A 29 -6.11 5.49 -11.67
CA ALA A 29 -7.29 4.88 -11.11
C ALA A 29 -7.57 5.37 -9.69
N GLU A 30 -8.84 5.29 -9.31
CA GLU A 30 -9.27 5.57 -7.96
C GLU A 30 -10.07 4.39 -7.41
N LEU A 31 -9.89 4.12 -6.13
CA LEU A 31 -10.66 3.15 -5.38
C LEU A 31 -11.73 3.88 -4.56
N VAL A 32 -12.97 3.44 -4.67
CA VAL A 32 -14.05 3.87 -3.77
C VAL A 32 -14.17 2.87 -2.62
N VAL A 33 -14.02 3.35 -1.39
CA VAL A 33 -14.15 2.54 -0.17
C VAL A 33 -15.29 3.09 0.69
N ARG A 34 -16.10 2.19 1.25
CA ARG A 34 -17.05 2.50 2.32
C ARG A 34 -16.48 1.96 3.62
N TRP A 35 -16.15 2.84 4.56
CA TRP A 35 -15.60 2.41 5.85
C TRP A 35 -16.72 2.01 6.79
N HIS A 36 -16.52 0.98 7.62
CA HIS A 36 -17.58 0.50 8.52
C HIS A 36 -18.01 1.52 9.58
N HIS A 37 -17.13 2.44 9.97
CA HIS A 37 -17.45 3.50 10.94
C HIS A 37 -18.32 4.62 10.34
N ASP A 38 -18.34 4.76 9.02
CA ASP A 38 -19.14 5.74 8.29
C ASP A 38 -19.51 5.15 6.91
N PRO A 39 -20.51 4.23 6.86
CA PRO A 39 -20.86 3.54 5.63
C PRO A 39 -21.60 4.45 4.63
N ASP A 40 -22.16 5.57 5.07
CA ASP A 40 -22.96 6.47 4.25
C ASP A 40 -22.10 7.49 3.49
N THR A 41 -20.82 7.61 3.85
CA THR A 41 -19.85 8.49 3.19
C THR A 41 -18.74 7.69 2.49
N PRO A 42 -18.93 7.25 1.23
CA PRO A 42 -17.87 6.62 0.47
C PRO A 42 -16.69 7.58 0.22
N VAL A 43 -15.48 7.10 0.45
CA VAL A 43 -14.24 7.87 0.25
C VAL A 43 -13.51 7.37 -1.00
N ARG A 44 -12.95 8.30 -1.77
CA ARG A 44 -12.13 8.03 -2.95
C ARG A 44 -10.65 8.16 -2.62
N TYR A 45 -9.88 7.17 -3.03
CA TYR A 45 -8.42 7.18 -2.90
C TYR A 45 -7.75 6.96 -4.24
N ARG A 46 -6.64 7.67 -4.49
CA ARG A 46 -5.82 7.41 -5.67
C ARG A 46 -5.12 6.07 -5.52
N VAL A 47 -5.19 5.23 -6.54
CA VAL A 47 -4.53 3.92 -6.56
C VAL A 47 -3.09 4.08 -7.02
N LEU A 48 -2.16 3.52 -6.26
CA LEU A 48 -0.76 3.39 -6.68
C LEU A 48 -0.56 2.12 -7.52
N ASP A 49 -1.08 1.00 -7.03
CA ASP A 49 -1.00 -0.30 -7.68
C ASP A 49 -2.04 -1.27 -7.15
N VAL A 50 -2.41 -2.27 -7.96
CA VAL A 50 -3.36 -3.34 -7.65
C VAL A 50 -2.63 -4.68 -7.79
N GLY A 51 -2.80 -5.57 -6.81
CA GLY A 51 -2.39 -6.97 -6.90
C GLY A 51 -3.53 -7.91 -6.50
N ASP A 52 -3.32 -9.22 -6.65
CA ASP A 52 -4.38 -10.22 -6.45
C ASP A 52 -4.94 -10.24 -5.02
N GLY A 53 -4.10 -9.97 -4.01
CA GLY A 53 -4.48 -9.98 -2.59
C GLY A 53 -4.76 -8.61 -1.98
N GLY A 54 -4.57 -7.52 -2.71
CA GLY A 54 -4.66 -6.19 -2.11
C GLY A 54 -4.36 -5.03 -3.06
N ILE A 55 -4.44 -3.82 -2.51
CA ILE A 55 -4.29 -2.59 -3.27
C ILE A 55 -3.52 -1.55 -2.45
N ARG A 56 -2.66 -0.78 -3.11
CA ARG A 56 -2.01 0.38 -2.50
C ARG A 56 -2.68 1.66 -2.94
N ILE A 57 -2.90 2.53 -1.97
CA ILE A 57 -3.57 3.81 -2.19
C ILE A 57 -2.81 4.98 -1.56
N LEU A 58 -3.13 6.19 -2.01
CA LEU A 58 -2.75 7.44 -1.36
C LEU A 58 -3.93 8.02 -0.59
N SER A 59 -3.67 8.44 0.65
CA SER A 59 -4.65 9.11 1.52
C SER A 59 -4.14 10.47 1.97
N GLY A 60 -5.02 11.47 2.02
CA GLY A 60 -4.72 12.78 2.60
C GLY A 60 -4.71 12.79 4.13
N ILE A 61 -5.26 11.76 4.76
CA ILE A 61 -5.36 11.61 6.22
C ILE A 61 -4.74 10.28 6.66
N PRO A 62 -4.26 10.17 7.91
CA PRO A 62 -3.79 8.90 8.44
C PRO A 62 -4.95 7.89 8.51
N LEU A 63 -4.71 6.67 8.04
CA LEU A 63 -5.61 5.54 8.25
C LEU A 63 -4.96 4.56 9.22
N LEU A 64 -5.72 4.11 10.20
CA LEU A 64 -5.22 3.21 11.24
C LEU A 64 -5.18 1.77 10.72
N ARG A 65 -4.13 1.04 11.09
CA ARG A 65 -4.03 -0.40 10.83
C ARG A 65 -5.23 -1.12 11.47
N GLY A 66 -5.81 -2.06 10.73
CA GLY A 66 -7.01 -2.79 11.14
C GLY A 66 -8.32 -2.07 10.86
N LEU A 67 -8.30 -0.83 10.34
CA LEU A 67 -9.51 -0.16 9.88
C LEU A 67 -10.13 -0.97 8.73
N THR A 68 -11.40 -1.36 8.88
CA THR A 68 -12.12 -2.23 7.95
C THR A 68 -13.18 -1.48 7.16
N GLY A 69 -13.41 -1.91 5.93
CA GLY A 69 -14.49 -1.41 5.08
C GLY A 69 -14.76 -2.33 3.90
N THR A 70 -15.44 -1.79 2.89
CA THR A 70 -15.73 -2.46 1.64
C THR A 70 -15.18 -1.64 0.47
N ALA A 71 -14.30 -2.25 -0.32
CA ALA A 71 -13.87 -1.75 -1.61
C ALA A 71 -15.00 -1.94 -2.64
N VAL A 72 -15.63 -0.86 -3.06
CA VAL A 72 -16.86 -0.91 -3.85
C VAL A 72 -16.57 -0.98 -5.35
N LYS A 73 -15.72 -0.09 -5.87
CA LYS A 73 -15.44 0.02 -7.31
C LYS A 73 -14.10 0.68 -7.62
N LEU A 74 -13.57 0.39 -8.81
CA LEU A 74 -12.44 1.08 -9.43
C LEU A 74 -12.90 2.06 -10.52
N LEU A 75 -12.40 3.28 -10.46
CA LEU A 75 -12.62 4.34 -11.46
C LEU A 75 -11.37 4.52 -12.32
N PRO A 76 -11.50 5.05 -13.55
CA PRO A 76 -12.73 5.47 -14.22
C PRO A 76 -13.53 4.31 -14.85
N ARG A 77 -12.98 3.10 -14.92
CA ARG A 77 -13.60 1.95 -15.60
C ARG A 77 -14.99 1.59 -15.05
N GLY A 78 -15.26 1.89 -13.78
CA GLY A 78 -16.55 1.62 -13.14
C GLY A 78 -16.71 0.15 -12.72
N GLU A 79 -15.63 -0.63 -12.75
CA GLU A 79 -15.64 -2.03 -12.36
C GLU A 79 -16.02 -2.15 -10.88
N SER A 80 -17.08 -2.91 -10.61
CA SER A 80 -17.54 -3.18 -9.25
C SER A 80 -16.70 -4.31 -8.65
N ILE A 81 -16.00 -4.01 -7.56
CA ILE A 81 -15.20 -5.00 -6.83
C ILE A 81 -16.06 -5.63 -5.72
N ASN A 82 -16.75 -4.77 -4.96
CA ASN A 82 -17.57 -5.12 -3.80
C ASN A 82 -16.94 -6.18 -2.88
N ARG A 83 -15.68 -5.97 -2.49
CA ARG A 83 -14.92 -6.87 -1.59
C ARG A 83 -14.65 -6.23 -0.24
N PRO A 84 -14.72 -6.98 0.87
CA PRO A 84 -14.24 -6.51 2.16
C PRO A 84 -12.75 -6.20 2.08
N CYS A 85 -12.32 -5.16 2.77
CA CYS A 85 -10.92 -4.78 2.87
C CYS A 85 -10.55 -4.31 4.28
N SER A 86 -9.26 -4.36 4.59
CA SER A 86 -8.72 -3.81 5.81
C SER A 86 -7.37 -3.13 5.57
N VAL A 87 -7.05 -2.12 6.38
CA VAL A 87 -5.74 -1.47 6.35
C VAL A 87 -4.69 -2.40 6.96
N SER A 88 -3.78 -2.93 6.14
CA SER A 88 -2.73 -3.84 6.58
C SER A 88 -1.49 -3.11 7.08
N TRP A 89 -1.19 -1.95 6.49
CA TRP A 89 -0.14 -1.03 6.93
C TRP A 89 -0.39 0.40 6.43
N ALA A 90 0.19 1.39 7.11
CA ALA A 90 0.16 2.79 6.72
C ALA A 90 1.58 3.39 6.89
N ARG A 91 2.02 4.15 5.89
CA ARG A 91 3.29 4.89 5.93
C ARG A 91 3.01 6.40 5.97
N PRO A 92 3.71 7.15 6.82
CA PRO A 92 3.59 8.59 6.85
C PRO A 92 4.09 9.19 5.53
N PRO A 93 3.63 10.40 5.19
CA PRO A 93 4.08 11.08 3.99
C PRO A 93 5.56 11.46 4.04
N VAL A 94 6.23 11.37 2.91
CA VAL A 94 7.55 11.97 2.71
C VAL A 94 7.36 13.44 2.36
N LEU A 95 7.99 14.34 3.11
CA LEU A 95 8.02 15.79 2.84
C LEU A 95 6.63 16.44 2.66
N GLY A 96 5.66 16.10 3.52
CA GLY A 96 4.32 16.72 3.51
C GLY A 96 3.40 16.24 2.39
N GLY A 97 3.74 15.15 1.70
CA GLY A 97 2.89 14.49 0.73
C GLY A 97 1.70 13.73 1.34
N PRO A 98 1.09 12.78 0.59
CA PRO A 98 0.05 11.90 1.08
C PRO A 98 0.61 10.68 1.83
N PHE A 99 -0.23 10.08 2.69
CA PHE A 99 0.05 8.79 3.30
C PHE A 99 -0.05 7.68 2.25
N GLU A 100 0.87 6.72 2.30
CA GLU A 100 0.74 5.49 1.53
C GLU A 100 0.12 4.41 2.40
N ILE A 101 -0.94 3.78 1.90
CA ILE A 101 -1.69 2.79 2.64
C ILE A 101 -1.75 1.49 1.84
N GLY A 102 -1.49 0.37 2.51
CA GLY A 102 -1.77 -0.96 2.00
C GLY A 102 -3.12 -1.43 2.51
N LEU A 103 -3.97 -1.86 1.57
CA LEU A 103 -5.22 -2.54 1.88
C LEU A 103 -5.13 -4.00 1.46
N ASP A 104 -5.52 -4.90 2.34
CA ASP A 104 -5.67 -6.33 2.01
C ASP A 104 -7.16 -6.62 1.77
N PHE A 105 -7.45 -7.41 0.74
CA PHE A 105 -8.81 -7.91 0.47
C PHE A 105 -9.03 -9.23 1.22
N ALA A 106 -10.24 -9.40 1.75
CA ALA A 106 -10.67 -10.67 2.32
C ALA A 106 -11.26 -11.61 1.26
#